data_AF-A0A554NF82-F1
#
_entry.id   AF-A0A554NF82-F1
#
_cell.length_a   1.000
_cell.length_b   1.000
_cell.length_c   1.000
_cell.angle_alpha   90.00
_cell.angle_beta   90.00
_cell.angle_gamma   90.00
#
_symmetry.space_group_name_H-M   'P 1'
#
loop_
_entity.id
_entity.type
_entity.pdbx_description
1 polymer ?
#
loop_
_entity_poly.entity_id
_entity_poly.type
_entity_poly.pdbx_seq_one_letter_code
_entity_poly.pdbx_strand_id
1 'polypeptide(L)'
;MNTTGSRRQGVQRTDPRTLLRTEGLAVLALTLWGYFLLDGPLWLLAALALAPDIAMVGYLAGPRVGSRGYNIAHTYTGPAMLGAAGLWLDVSTAVLVALIWTGHIGADRLLGYGLNYGSGFGETHLSTRPAPVETLTESE
;
A
#
# COMPACT_ATOMS: atom_id res chain seq x y z
N MET A 1 -42.02 -28.14 -21.34
CA MET A 1 -41.75 -26.69 -21.45
C MET A 1 -41.49 -26.16 -20.06
N ASN A 2 -40.25 -25.75 -19.75
CA ASN A 2 -39.95 -24.95 -18.55
C ASN A 2 -38.84 -23.95 -18.91
N THR A 3 -39.28 -22.75 -19.29
CA THR A 3 -38.52 -21.50 -19.28
C THR A 3 -38.32 -21.12 -17.80
N THR A 4 -37.22 -20.57 -17.28
CA THR A 4 -36.29 -19.59 -17.83
C THR A 4 -35.12 -19.50 -16.83
N GLY A 5 -33.89 -19.80 -17.24
CA GLY A 5 -32.70 -19.53 -16.44
C GLY A 5 -32.41 -18.04 -16.46
N SER A 6 -32.89 -17.30 -15.45
CA SER A 6 -32.54 -15.90 -15.24
C SER A 6 -31.08 -15.81 -14.85
N ARG A 7 -30.21 -15.62 -15.85
CA ARG A 7 -28.83 -15.20 -15.67
C ARG A 7 -28.87 -13.80 -15.05
N ARG A 8 -28.84 -13.74 -13.72
CA ARG A 8 -28.63 -12.48 -12.98
C ARG A 8 -27.27 -11.94 -13.41
N GLN A 9 -27.25 -11.07 -14.41
CA GLN A 9 -26.11 -10.21 -14.67
C GLN A 9 -26.03 -9.27 -13.47
N GLY A 10 -25.28 -9.69 -12.46
CA GLY A 10 -24.96 -8.85 -11.31
C GLY A 10 -24.25 -7.61 -11.84
N VAL A 11 -24.76 -6.45 -11.46
CA VAL A 11 -24.05 -5.17 -11.51
C VAL A 11 -22.58 -5.45 -11.17
N GLN A 12 -21.65 -5.17 -12.09
CA GLN A 12 -20.22 -5.19 -11.78
C GLN A 12 -20.00 -4.15 -10.68
N ARG A 13 -20.09 -4.56 -9.42
CA ARG A 13 -19.68 -3.73 -8.30
C ARG A 13 -18.17 -3.60 -8.43
N THR A 14 -17.69 -2.38 -8.67
CA THR A 14 -16.27 -2.09 -8.61
C THR A 14 -15.77 -2.52 -7.23
N ASP A 15 -14.88 -3.51 -7.19
CA ASP A 15 -14.26 -3.94 -5.94
C ASP A 15 -13.22 -2.88 -5.55
N PRO A 16 -13.39 -2.16 -4.43
CA PRO A 16 -12.43 -1.15 -3.99
C PRO A 16 -11.00 -1.70 -3.87
N ARG A 17 -10.82 -3.01 -3.63
CA ARG A 17 -9.49 -3.64 -3.56
C ARG A 17 -8.81 -3.68 -4.92
N THR A 18 -9.56 -4.00 -5.97
CA THR A 18 -9.04 -3.99 -7.35
C THR A 18 -8.65 -2.57 -7.73
N LEU A 19 -9.46 -1.58 -7.36
CA LEU A 19 -9.15 -0.17 -7.60
C LEU A 19 -7.84 0.22 -6.88
N LEU A 20 -7.72 -0.07 -5.59
CA LEU A 20 -6.52 0.26 -4.80
C LEU A 20 -5.25 -0.45 -5.31
N ARG A 21 -5.37 -1.66 -5.85
CA ARG A 21 -4.24 -2.36 -6.51
C ARG A 21 -3.86 -1.68 -7.82
N THR A 22 -4.83 -1.28 -8.64
CA THR A 22 -4.55 -0.54 -9.88
C THR A 22 -3.94 0.83 -9.62
N GLU A 23 -4.36 1.50 -8.55
CA GLU A 23 -3.73 2.74 -8.07
C GLU A 23 -2.29 2.47 -7.60
N GLY A 24 -2.05 1.40 -6.85
CA GLY A 24 -0.71 0.98 -6.43
C GLY A 24 0.23 0.76 -7.63
N LEU A 25 -0.25 0.08 -8.67
CA LEU A 25 0.49 -0.08 -9.93
C LEU A 25 0.79 1.26 -10.59
N ALA A 26 -0.19 2.16 -10.68
CA ALA A 26 0.00 3.48 -11.28
C ALA A 26 1.04 4.29 -10.50
N VAL A 27 1.00 4.28 -9.17
CA VAL A 27 1.99 4.95 -8.33
C VAL A 27 3.39 4.36 -8.53
N LEU A 28 3.52 3.03 -8.53
CA LEU A 28 4.81 2.37 -8.77
C LEU A 28 5.38 2.75 -10.14
N ALA A 29 4.55 2.71 -11.20
CA ALA A 29 4.98 3.07 -12.54
C ALA A 29 5.43 4.54 -12.65
N LEU A 30 4.64 5.47 -12.10
CA LEU A 30 4.93 6.91 -12.14
C LEU A 30 6.19 7.27 -11.34
N THR A 31 6.39 6.65 -10.18
CA THR A 31 7.55 6.91 -9.33
C THR A 31 8.83 6.36 -9.94
N LEU A 32 8.79 5.15 -10.53
CA LEU A 32 9.92 4.59 -11.29
C LEU A 32 10.23 5.43 -12.52
N TRP A 33 9.21 5.83 -13.28
CA TRP A 33 9.38 6.75 -14.40
C TRP A 33 10.08 8.03 -13.93
N GLY A 34 9.55 8.70 -12.91
CA GLY A 34 10.11 9.94 -12.38
C GLY A 34 11.55 9.77 -11.88
N TYR A 35 11.85 8.63 -11.26
CA TYR A 35 13.19 8.31 -10.77
C TYR A 35 14.22 8.24 -11.91
N PHE A 36 13.87 7.53 -13.00
CA PHE A 36 14.75 7.42 -14.16
C PHE A 36 14.79 8.71 -14.99
N LEU A 37 13.73 9.51 -15.02
CA LEU A 37 13.77 10.85 -15.63
C LEU A 37 14.76 11.79 -14.94
N LEU A 38 14.99 11.59 -13.64
CA LEU A 38 15.93 12.39 -12.85
C LEU A 38 17.33 11.76 -12.78
N ASP A 39 17.64 10.82 -13.69
CA ASP A 39 18.92 10.11 -13.75
C ASP A 39 19.32 9.46 -12.41
N GLY A 40 18.33 8.97 -11.65
CA GLY A 40 18.53 8.32 -10.36
C GLY A 40 19.43 7.08 -10.49
N PRO A 41 20.47 6.92 -9.64
CA PRO A 41 21.42 5.84 -9.79
C PRO A 41 20.86 4.52 -9.25
N LEU A 42 20.91 3.45 -10.06
CA LEU A 42 20.33 2.13 -9.72
C LEU A 42 20.71 1.58 -8.33
N TRP A 43 21.92 1.86 -7.84
CA TRP A 43 22.35 1.41 -6.52
C TRP A 43 21.51 2.03 -5.39
N LEU A 44 21.07 3.28 -5.54
CA LEU A 44 20.26 3.98 -4.53
C LEU A 44 18.85 3.41 -4.49
N LEU A 45 18.27 3.15 -5.66
CA LEU A 45 17.00 2.43 -5.78
C LEU A 45 17.08 1.06 -5.10
N ALA A 46 18.10 0.26 -5.41
CA ALA A 46 18.27 -1.06 -4.82
C ALA A 46 18.51 -1.02 -3.30
N ALA A 47 19.32 -0.07 -2.82
CA ALA A 47 19.64 0.05 -1.39
C ALA A 47 18.43 0.49 -0.54
N LEU A 48 17.58 1.37 -1.07
CA LEU A 48 16.48 1.96 -0.32
C LEU A 48 15.11 1.34 -0.61
N ALA A 49 15.00 0.47 -1.61
CA ALA A 49 13.74 -0.20 -1.94
C ALA A 49 13.12 -0.90 -0.72
N LEU A 50 13.93 -1.55 0.13
CA LEU A 50 13.46 -2.27 1.32
C LEU A 50 13.56 -1.47 2.62
N ALA A 51 13.99 -0.20 2.57
CA ALA A 51 14.19 0.61 3.77
C ALA A 51 12.90 0.80 4.59
N PRO A 52 11.71 1.02 4.01
CA PRO A 52 10.47 1.16 4.79
C PRO A 52 10.12 -0.10 5.60
N ASP A 53 10.50 -1.28 5.10
CA ASP A 53 10.20 -2.57 5.75
C ASP A 53 11.01 -2.80 7.02
N ILE A 54 12.11 -2.07 7.23
CA ILE A 54 12.86 -2.09 8.49
C ILE A 54 11.96 -1.72 9.68
N ALA A 55 10.89 -0.96 9.44
CA ALA A 55 9.87 -0.66 10.46
C ALA A 55 9.23 -1.92 11.07
N MET A 56 9.29 -3.07 10.38
CA MET A 56 8.84 -4.36 10.91
C MET A 56 9.63 -4.82 12.15
N VAL A 57 10.86 -4.34 12.37
CA VAL A 57 11.63 -4.62 13.60
C VAL A 57 10.86 -4.16 14.85
N GLY A 58 9.98 -3.16 14.72
CA GLY A 58 9.10 -2.72 15.80
C GLY A 58 8.17 -3.82 16.35
N TYR A 59 7.89 -4.87 15.57
CA TYR A 59 7.11 -6.02 16.06
C TYR A 59 7.85 -6.82 17.14
N LEU A 60 9.18 -6.70 17.25
CA LEU A 60 9.95 -7.29 18.37
C LEU A 60 9.59 -6.67 19.72
N ALA A 61 9.18 -5.39 19.73
CA ALA A 61 8.69 -4.68 20.92
C ALA A 61 7.19 -4.91 21.18
N GLY A 62 6.54 -5.75 20.35
CA GLY A 62 5.15 -6.16 20.47
C GLY A 62 4.24 -5.64 19.35
N PRO A 63 3.05 -6.24 19.18
CA PRO A 63 2.19 -6.01 18.01
C PRO A 63 1.73 -4.57 17.81
N ARG A 64 1.46 -3.85 18.92
CA ARG A 64 0.99 -2.45 18.87
C ARG A 64 2.09 -1.49 18.40
N VAL A 65 3.32 -1.69 18.88
CA VAL A 65 4.48 -0.87 18.49
C VAL A 65 4.85 -1.15 17.04
N GLY A 66 4.89 -2.43 16.66
CA GLY A 66 5.14 -2.85 15.27
C GLY A 66 4.12 -2.30 14.27
N SER A 67 2.83 -2.42 14.56
CA SER A 67 1.77 -1.92 13.68
C SER A 67 1.82 -0.39 13.50
N ARG A 68 2.07 0.36 14.59
CA ARG A 68 2.24 1.82 14.51
C ARG A 68 3.46 2.21 13.68
N GLY A 69 4.61 1.58 13.93
CA GLY A 69 5.84 1.82 13.18
C GLY A 69 5.66 1.52 11.69
N TYR A 70 5.06 0.37 11.37
CA TYR A 70 4.73 -0.02 10.01
C TYR A 70 3.82 1.01 9.32
N ASN A 71 2.73 1.43 9.97
CA ASN A 71 1.79 2.39 9.39
C ASN A 71 2.41 3.78 9.15
N ILE A 72 3.31 4.22 10.03
CA ILE A 72 4.06 5.47 9.85
C ILE A 72 5.02 5.36 8.65
N ALA A 73 5.67 4.22 8.48
CA ALA A 73 6.55 3.97 7.33
C ALA A 73 5.78 3.77 6.01
N HIS A 74 4.52 3.31 6.07
CA HIS A 74 3.71 2.96 4.88
C HIS A 74 2.56 3.94 4.60
N THR A 75 2.61 5.16 5.16
CA THR A 75 1.75 6.27 4.73
C THR A 75 2.46 7.12 3.68
N TYR A 76 1.72 7.63 2.69
CA TYR A 76 2.25 8.57 1.70
C TYR A 76 2.62 9.94 2.30
N THR A 77 2.19 10.26 3.53
CA THR A 77 2.51 11.53 4.19
C THR A 77 4.02 11.74 4.32
N GLY A 78 4.76 10.71 4.75
CA GLY A 78 6.21 10.77 4.92
C GLY A 78 6.96 11.13 3.63
N PRO A 79 6.84 10.33 2.55
CA PRO A 79 7.51 10.64 1.30
C PRO A 79 6.99 11.92 0.64
N ALA A 80 5.70 12.28 0.78
CA ALA A 80 5.20 13.55 0.27
C ALA A 80 5.87 14.76 0.94
N MET A 81 6.04 14.73 2.26
CA MET A 81 6.76 15.78 2.99
C MET A 81 8.24 15.84 2.58
N LEU A 82 8.90 14.69 2.45
CA LEU A 82 10.30 14.63 2.02
C LEU A 82 10.49 15.17 0.59
N GLY A 83 9.62 14.78 -0.34
CA GLY A 83 9.64 15.25 -1.72
C GLY A 83 9.38 16.75 -1.81
N ALA A 84 8.39 17.27 -1.09
CA ALA A 84 8.09 18.70 -1.04
C ALA A 84 9.27 19.51 -0.47
N ALA A 85 9.89 19.03 0.62
CA ALA A 85 11.08 19.66 1.18
C ALA A 85 12.28 19.60 0.22
N GLY A 86 12.47 18.48 -0.48
CA GLY A 86 13.52 18.32 -1.49
C GLY A 86 13.36 19.28 -2.66
N LEU A 87 12.14 19.47 -3.16
CA LEU A 87 11.84 20.45 -4.20
C LEU A 87 12.04 21.89 -3.70
N TRP A 88 11.59 22.20 -2.48
CA TRP A 88 11.72 23.54 -1.89
C TRP A 88 13.17 23.94 -1.64
N LEU A 89 14.00 22.99 -1.21
CA LEU A 89 15.41 23.20 -0.87
C LEU A 89 16.37 22.91 -2.03
N ASP A 90 15.85 22.54 -3.20
CA ASP A 90 16.62 22.13 -4.38
C ASP A 90 17.61 20.97 -4.11
N VAL A 91 17.15 19.98 -3.33
CA VAL A 91 17.92 18.78 -2.97
C VAL A 91 17.42 17.60 -3.78
N SER A 92 18.03 17.35 -4.94
CA SER A 92 17.63 16.29 -5.87
C SER A 92 17.62 14.90 -5.21
N THR A 93 18.58 14.62 -4.33
CA THR A 93 18.63 13.33 -3.59
C THR A 93 17.39 13.13 -2.72
N ALA A 94 16.86 14.17 -2.08
CA ALA A 94 15.65 14.06 -1.26
C ALA A 94 14.43 13.71 -2.13
N VAL A 95 14.34 14.27 -3.34
CA VAL A 95 13.30 13.92 -4.32
C VAL A 95 13.43 12.46 -4.77
N LEU A 96 14.65 12.00 -5.09
CA LEU A 96 14.90 10.60 -5.46
C LEU A 96 14.51 9.63 -4.34
N VAL A 97 14.87 9.92 -3.09
CA VAL A 97 14.49 9.10 -1.92
C VAL A 97 12.98 9.10 -1.74
N ALA A 98 12.31 10.25 -1.90
CA ALA A 98 10.86 10.34 -1.83
C ALA A 98 10.16 9.50 -2.91
N LEU A 99 10.71 9.47 -4.13
CA LEU A 99 10.20 8.63 -5.23
C LEU A 99 10.36 7.14 -4.92
N ILE A 100 11.54 6.71 -4.44
CA ILE A 100 11.78 5.31 -4.05
C ILE A 100 10.79 4.88 -2.96
N TRP A 101 10.64 5.70 -1.93
CA TRP A 101 9.75 5.42 -0.81
C TRP A 101 8.27 5.39 -1.25
N THR A 102 7.84 6.33 -2.07
CA THR A 102 6.47 6.33 -2.64
C THR A 102 6.24 5.08 -3.51
N GLY A 103 7.24 4.71 -4.31
CA GLY A 103 7.20 3.50 -5.15
C GLY A 103 7.06 2.22 -4.33
N HIS A 104 7.78 2.09 -3.21
CA HIS A 104 7.65 0.97 -2.28
C HIS A 104 6.22 0.83 -1.76
N ILE A 105 5.60 1.92 -1.29
CA ILE A 105 4.21 1.92 -0.82
C ILE A 105 3.24 1.52 -1.97
N GLY A 106 3.51 1.98 -3.20
CA GLY A 106 2.75 1.59 -4.39
C GLY A 106 2.85 0.10 -4.70
N ALA A 107 4.05 -0.48 -4.60
CA ALA A 107 4.30 -1.91 -4.78
C ALA A 107 3.58 -2.75 -3.72
N ASP A 108 3.61 -2.33 -2.46
CA ASP A 108 2.87 -2.98 -1.37
C ASP A 108 1.37 -3.02 -1.66
N ARG A 109 0.78 -1.88 -2.06
CA ARG A 109 -0.65 -1.80 -2.40
C ARG A 109 -1.01 -2.66 -3.61
N LEU A 110 -0.14 -2.74 -4.61
CA LEU A 110 -0.31 -3.63 -5.77
C LEU A 110 -0.36 -5.11 -5.34
N LEU A 111 0.54 -5.51 -4.43
CA LEU A 111 0.57 -6.87 -3.88
C LEU A 111 -0.59 -7.15 -2.90
N GLY A 112 -1.30 -6.11 -2.46
CA GLY A 112 -2.44 -6.20 -1.54
C GLY A 112 -2.07 -6.05 -0.08
N TYR A 113 -0.87 -5.55 0.22
CA TYR A 113 -0.50 -5.05 1.54
C TYR A 113 -1.04 -3.64 1.74
N GLY A 114 -1.48 -3.35 2.96
CA GLY A 114 -2.01 -2.05 3.33
C GLY A 114 -1.73 -1.73 4.79
N LEU A 115 -2.26 -0.59 5.27
CA LEU A 115 -2.17 -0.22 6.69
C LEU A 115 -2.75 -1.31 7.59
N ASN A 116 -2.00 -1.61 8.64
CA ASN A 116 -2.21 -2.69 9.59
C ASN A 116 -3.16 -2.25 10.73
N TYR A 117 -4.10 -3.11 11.13
CA TYR A 117 -5.11 -2.84 12.16
C TYR A 117 -4.67 -3.10 13.61
N GLY A 118 -3.46 -3.62 13.85
CA GLY A 118 -2.86 -3.76 15.18
C GLY A 118 -3.25 -5.02 15.95
N SER A 119 -4.05 -5.89 15.36
CA SER A 119 -4.45 -7.23 15.84
C SER A 119 -3.39 -8.32 15.55
N GLY A 120 -2.48 -8.09 14.60
CA GLY A 120 -1.41 -9.03 14.22
C GLY A 120 -0.68 -8.59 12.95
N PHE A 121 0.41 -9.26 12.60
CA PHE A 121 1.06 -9.08 11.29
C PHE A 121 0.14 -9.68 10.21
N GLY A 122 -0.22 -8.90 9.18
CA GLY A 122 -1.04 -9.36 8.05
C GLY A 122 -2.52 -8.97 8.05
N GLU A 123 -3.08 -8.45 9.15
CA GLU A 123 -4.43 -7.85 9.14
C GLU A 123 -4.34 -6.40 8.68
N THR A 124 -4.66 -6.18 7.40
CA THR A 124 -4.63 -4.88 6.74
C THR A 124 -5.99 -4.59 6.13
N HIS A 125 -6.25 -3.31 5.86
CA HIS A 125 -7.48 -2.88 5.19
C HIS A 125 -7.71 -3.52 3.81
N LEU A 126 -6.67 -4.11 3.21
CA LEU A 126 -6.75 -4.81 1.93
C LEU A 126 -6.85 -6.34 2.04
N SER A 127 -6.55 -6.92 3.21
CA SER A 127 -6.48 -8.38 3.38
C SER A 127 -7.74 -9.01 3.98
N THR A 128 -8.44 -8.39 4.96
CA THR A 128 -9.54 -9.07 5.68
C THR A 128 -10.94 -8.58 5.29
N ARG A 129 -11.87 -9.51 5.01
CA ARG A 129 -13.33 -9.24 5.01
C ARG A 129 -13.86 -9.46 6.43
N PRO A 130 -14.68 -8.57 7.00
CA PRO A 130 -15.51 -8.93 8.14
C PRO A 130 -16.37 -10.14 7.76
N ALA A 131 -16.62 -11.05 8.72
CA ALA A 131 -17.53 -12.17 8.50
C ALA A 131 -18.88 -11.63 7.97
N PRO A 132 -19.52 -12.29 6.98
CA PRO A 132 -20.85 -11.93 6.53
C PRO A 132 -21.80 -11.87 7.74
N VAL A 133 -22.62 -10.82 7.81
CA VAL A 133 -23.58 -10.58 8.91
C VAL A 133 -24.53 -11.77 9.11
N GLU A 134 -24.70 -12.63 8.10
CA GLU A 134 -25.39 -13.93 8.21
C GLU A 134 -24.89 -14.81 9.37
N THR A 135 -23.60 -14.72 9.71
CA THR A 135 -23.01 -15.50 10.83
C THR A 135 -23.39 -14.96 12.22
N LEU A 136 -24.00 -13.77 12.31
CA LEU A 136 -24.47 -13.18 13.57
C LEU A 136 -25.96 -13.45 13.83
N THR A 137 -26.69 -13.98 12.84
CA THR A 137 -28.14 -14.22 12.91
C THR A 137 -28.52 -15.70 13.03
N GLU A 138 -27.55 -16.61 12.98
CA GLU A 138 -27.79 -18.06 13.14
C GLU A 138 -27.54 -18.58 14.57
N SER A 139 -27.33 -17.69 15.55
CA SER A 139 -27.06 -18.05 16.95
C SER A 139 -28.17 -17.68 17.94
N GLU A 140 -29.39 -17.42 17.47
CA GLU A 140 -30.61 -17.28 18.30
C GLU A 140 -31.58 -18.43 18.05
#